data_AF-A0A087S5F6-F1
#
_entry.id   AF-A0A087S5F6-F1
#
_cell.length_a   1.000
_cell.length_b   1.000
_cell.length_c   1.000
_cell.angle_alpha   90.00
_cell.angle_beta   90.00
_cell.angle_gamma   90.00
#
_symmetry.space_group_name_H-M   'P 1'
#
loop_
_entity.id
_entity.type
_entity.pdbx_description
1 polymer ?
#
loop_
_entity_poly.entity_id
_entity_poly.type
_entity_poly.pdbx_seq_one_letter_code
_entity_poly.pdbx_strand_id
1 'polypeptide(L)' 'ANLKNILQWSTSLSTLENAIAKDADGDTYTLTTNILRGLNLSGFAQGLIPISNVTGDGFVNLEGALSRILNLGEEVED' A
#
# COMPACT_ATOMS: atom_id res chain seq x y z
N ALA A 1 -12.56 2.05 -9.53
CA ALA A 1 -12.28 3.02 -8.46
C ALA A 1 -12.00 4.39 -9.09
N ASN A 2 -12.57 5.47 -8.54
CA ASN A 2 -12.34 6.83 -9.05
C ASN A 2 -10.94 7.29 -8.63
N LEU A 3 -10.08 7.72 -9.57
CA LEU A 3 -8.72 8.22 -9.32
C LEU A 3 -8.66 9.22 -8.17
N LYS A 4 -9.69 10.07 -8.04
CA LYS A 4 -9.84 11.01 -6.93
C LYS A 4 -9.75 10.35 -5.55
N ASN A 5 -10.38 9.19 -5.38
CA ASN A 5 -10.38 8.46 -4.11
C ASN A 5 -8.99 7.89 -3.83
N ILE A 6 -8.32 7.33 -4.85
CA ILE A 6 -6.96 6.80 -4.73
C ILE A 6 -5.98 7.89 -4.30
N LEU A 7 -6.06 9.06 -4.95
CA LEU A 7 -5.24 10.21 -4.58
C LEU A 7 -5.55 10.66 -3.14
N GLN A 8 -6.82 10.74 -2.76
CA GLN A 8 -7.21 11.08 -1.40
C GLN A 8 -6.63 10.10 -0.38
N TRP A 9 -6.82 8.79 -0.58
CA TRP A 9 -6.30 7.74 0.32
C TRP A 9 -4.78 7.77 0.47
N SER A 10 -4.07 8.20 -0.58
CA SER A 10 -2.62 8.31 -0.55
C SER A 10 -2.11 9.50 0.28
N THR A 11 -2.97 10.46 0.63
CA THR A 11 -2.54 11.66 1.38
C THR A 11 -2.29 11.40 2.86
N SER A 12 -2.97 10.42 3.46
CA SER A 12 -2.73 10.03 4.85
C SER A 12 -3.33 8.66 5.17
N LEU A 13 -2.71 7.98 6.14
CA LEU A 13 -3.20 6.72 6.69
C LEU A 13 -4.67 6.82 7.16
N SER A 14 -5.02 7.94 7.79
CA SER A 14 -6.36 8.18 8.30
C SER A 14 -7.42 8.29 7.20
N THR A 15 -7.08 8.82 6.01
CA THR A 15 -8.04 8.87 4.89
C THR A 15 -8.33 7.48 4.32
N LEU A 16 -7.32 6.60 4.28
CA LEU A 16 -7.49 5.22 3.85
C LEU A 16 -8.25 4.39 4.91
N GLU A 17 -7.91 4.53 6.19
CA GLU A 17 -8.60 3.86 7.30
C GLU A 17 -10.09 4.24 7.36
N ASN A 18 -10.42 5.52 7.17
CA ASN A 18 -11.81 5.99 7.08
C ASN A 18 -12.58 5.43 5.87
N ALA A 19 -11.88 5.10 4.77
CA ALA A 19 -12.50 4.46 3.62
C ALA A 19 -12.78 2.99 3.90
N ILE A 20 -11.82 2.29 4.52
CA ILE A 20 -11.99 0.89 4.98
C ILE A 20 -13.18 0.79 5.96
N ALA A 21 -13.31 1.73 6.90
CA ALA A 21 -14.42 1.76 7.87
C ALA A 21 -15.82 1.87 7.25
N LYS A 22 -15.94 2.38 6.00
CA LYS A 22 -17.22 2.52 5.31
C LYS A 22 -17.63 1.25 4.56
N ASP A 23 -16.66 0.43 4.18
CA ASP A 23 -16.87 -0.71 3.29
C ASP A 23 -16.68 -2.06 4.00
N ALA A 24 -15.96 -2.11 5.12
CA ALA A 24 -15.65 -3.32 5.88
C ALA A 24 -16.50 -3.45 7.15
N ASP A 25 -16.91 -4.68 7.47
CA ASP A 25 -17.60 -5.03 8.73
C ASP A 25 -16.60 -5.27 9.88
N GLY A 26 -17.10 -5.57 11.09
CA GLY A 26 -16.29 -5.58 12.33
C GLY A 26 -14.99 -6.40 12.24
N ASP A 27 -15.05 -7.65 11.80
CA ASP A 27 -13.88 -8.54 11.71
C ASP A 27 -12.96 -8.12 10.55
N THR A 28 -13.54 -7.83 9.39
CA THR A 28 -12.78 -7.41 8.19
C THR A 28 -12.07 -6.08 8.43
N TYR A 29 -12.75 -5.13 9.07
CA TYR A 29 -12.21 -3.85 9.49
C TYR A 29 -11.04 -4.04 10.46
N THR A 30 -11.24 -4.86 11.50
CA THR A 30 -10.21 -5.12 12.51
C THR A 30 -8.95 -5.71 11.88
N LEU A 31 -9.10 -6.73 11.03
CA LEU A 31 -7.96 -7.33 10.34
C LEU A 31 -7.26 -6.33 9.41
N THR A 32 -8.03 -5.64 8.56
CA THR A 32 -7.48 -4.74 7.55
C THR A 32 -6.77 -3.54 8.17
N THR A 33 -7.34 -2.95 9.23
CA THR A 33 -6.71 -1.82 9.94
C THR A 33 -5.46 -2.23 10.72
N ASN A 34 -5.43 -3.44 11.29
CA ASN A 34 -4.22 -3.97 11.93
C ASN A 34 -3.09 -4.19 10.92
N ILE A 35 -3.39 -4.76 9.74
CA ILE A 35 -2.41 -4.90 8.65
C ILE A 35 -1.91 -3.51 8.21
N LEU A 36 -2.83 -2.58 7.96
CA LEU A 36 -2.49 -1.23 7.51
C LEU A 36 -1.56 -0.50 8.50
N ARG A 37 -1.85 -0.59 9.80
CA ARG A 37 -0.99 -0.02 10.86
C ARG A 37 0.36 -0.74 10.94
N GLY A 38 0.38 -2.06 10.81
CA GLY A 38 1.62 -2.85 10.75
C GLY A 38 2.52 -2.41 9.61
N LEU A 39 1.98 -2.27 8.40
CA LEU A 39 2.72 -1.77 7.23
C LEU A 39 3.27 -0.36 7.46
N ASN A 40 2.49 0.53 8.07
CA ASN A 40 2.93 1.89 8.37
C ASN A 40 4.03 1.95 9.43
N LEU A 41 3.90 1.20 10.52
CA LEU A 41 4.89 1.16 11.61
C LEU A 41 6.22 0.53 11.18
N SER A 42 6.17 -0.47 10.30
CA SER A 42 7.37 -1.13 9.76
C SER A 42 8.01 -0.38 8.59
N GLY A 43 7.50 0.80 8.22
CA GLY A 43 8.05 1.59 7.10
C GLY A 43 7.76 1.02 5.71
N PHE A 44 6.85 0.05 5.60
CA PHE A 44 6.44 -0.58 4.34
C PHE A 44 5.29 0.14 3.63
N ALA A 45 4.68 1.15 4.26
CA ALA A 45 3.70 2.02 3.64
C ALA A 45 4.38 2.91 2.58
N GLN A 46 4.66 2.33 1.42
CA GLN A 46 5.17 3.05 0.26
C GLN A 46 4.05 3.88 -0.37
N GLY A 47 4.39 5.07 -0.85
CA GLY A 47 3.45 5.95 -1.54
C GLY A 47 2.97 5.37 -2.88
N LEU A 48 2.25 6.18 -3.66
CA LEU A 48 1.78 5.73 -4.98
C LEU A 48 2.96 5.41 -5.91
N ILE A 49 2.90 4.24 -6.54
CA ILE A 49 3.83 3.82 -7.61
C ILE A 49 3.06 3.95 -8.94
N PRO A 50 3.26 5.03 -9.71
CA PRO A 50 2.63 5.17 -11.01
C PRO A 50 3.24 4.15 -11.98
N ILE A 51 2.40 3.42 -12.69
CA ILE A 51 2.82 2.46 -13.72
C ILE A 51 2.11 2.74 -15.04
N SER A 52 2.76 2.38 -16.14
CA SER A 52 2.18 2.42 -17.49
C SER A 52 2.34 1.07 -18.14
N ASN A 53 1.24 0.40 -18.49
CA ASN A 53 1.32 -0.87 -19.22
C ASN A 53 1.77 -0.69 -20.69
N VAL A 54 1.73 0.55 -21.19
CA VAL A 54 2.05 0.87 -22.60
C VAL A 54 3.54 1.09 -22.75
N THR A 55 4.15 1.85 -21.83
CA THR A 55 5.57 2.19 -21.87
C THR A 55 6.43 1.26 -21.02
N GLY A 56 5.82 0.53 -20.08
CA GLY A 56 6.55 -0.26 -19.08
C GLY A 56 7.12 0.59 -17.94
N ASP A 57 6.84 1.89 -17.91
CA ASP A 57 7.33 2.78 -16.86
C ASP A 57 6.80 2.38 -15.48
N GLY A 58 7.65 2.50 -14.47
CA GLY A 58 7.30 2.27 -13.07
C GLY A 58 7.32 0.81 -12.60
N PHE A 59 7.45 -0.17 -13.50
CA PHE A 59 7.48 -1.59 -13.10
C PHE A 59 8.72 -1.97 -12.28
N VAL A 60 9.89 -1.40 -12.56
CA VAL A 60 11.11 -1.61 -11.74
C VAL A 60 10.92 -1.04 -10.33
N ASN A 61 10.26 0.11 -10.20
CA ASN A 61 9.95 0.70 -8.89
C ASN A 61 8.96 -0.19 -8.12
N LEU A 62 7.95 -0.75 -8.81
CA LEU A 62 7.00 -1.69 -8.24
C LEU A 62 7.68 -2.99 -7.77
N GLU A 63 8.56 -3.55 -8.58
CA GLU A 63 9.34 -4.75 -8.25
C GLU A 63 10.19 -4.51 -6.99
N GLY A 64 10.98 -3.43 -6.97
CA GLY A 64 11.81 -3.09 -5.81
C GLY A 64 10.98 -2.83 -4.56
N ALA A 65 9.79 -2.24 -4.71
CA ALA A 65 8.85 -2.05 -3.62
C ALA A 65 8.35 -3.38 -3.04
N LEU A 66 7.93 -4.32 -3.90
CA LEU A 66 7.45 -5.64 -3.51
C LEU A 66 8.57 -6.48 -2.89
N SER A 67 9.78 -6.46 -3.46
CA SER A 67 10.95 -7.14 -2.92
C SER A 67 11.23 -6.70 -1.48
N ARG A 68 11.27 -5.39 -1.21
CA ARG A 68 11.43 -4.87 0.17
C ARG A 68 10.34 -5.34 1.13
N ILE A 69 9.08 -5.39 0.67
CA ILE A 69 7.96 -5.84 1.51
C ILE A 69 8.08 -7.33 1.82
N LEU A 70 8.39 -8.15 0.82
CA LEU A 70 8.47 -9.61 0.95
C LEU A 70 9.69 -10.05 1.77
N ASN A 71 10.81 -9.39 1.58
CA ASN A 71 12.04 -9.67 2.34
C ASN A 71 12.08 -8.92 3.68
N LEU A 72 11.00 -8.23 4.06
CA LEU A 72 10.91 -7.44 5.29
C LEU A 72 12.06 -6.43 5.46
N GLY A 73 12.62 -5.94 4.34
CA GLY A 73 13.74 -5.02 4.32
C GLY A 73 15.14 -5.68 4.38
N GLU A 74 15.23 -7.00 4.35
CA GLU A 74 16.49 -7.74 4.26
C GLU A 74 17.01 -7.77 2.81
N GLU A 75 18.34 -7.71 2.66
CA GLU A 75 18.98 -7.95 1.36
C GLU A 75 18.85 -9.44 1.02
N VAL A 76 18.50 -9.74 -0.24
CA VAL A 76 18.47 -11.13 -0.71
C VAL A 76 19.91 -11.61 -0.82
N GLU A 77 20.31 -12.59 -0.01
CA GLU A 77 21.60 -13.26 -0.19
C GLU A 77 21.55 -14.16 -1.44
N ASP A 78 22.64 -14.12 -2.23
CA ASP A 78 22.83 -14.84 -3.50
C ASP A 78 22.72 -16.37 -3.38
#